data_AF-A0A8T0MS02-F1
#
_entry.id   AF-A0A8T0MS02-F1
#
_cell.length_a   1.000
_cell.length_b   1.000
_cell.length_c   1.000
_cell.angle_alpha   90.00
_cell.angle_beta   90.00
_cell.angle_gamma   90.00
#
_symmetry.space_group_name_H-M   'P 1'
#
loop_
_entity.id
_entity.type
_entity.pdbx_description
1 polymer ?
#
loop_
_entity_poly.entity_id
_entity_poly.type
_entity_poly.pdbx_seq_one_letter_code
_entity_poly.pdbx_strand_id
1 'polypeptide(L)'
;MSPAICGYHFPLVQVNEDSDNPSWKAIGYSVPDIDRPQQGRTEDAARSPSPPRPLDTGVVEARSLTDATLLGSLAGKGLEVKADASGAHHTVRCDVVIVGSGCGGGVAAAVLAAAGHKVVVVEKGDYFTAGDYSSIEGPSMERLYEKGGIFCTSNASTIMFTGATVGGGSAINWSASIRTPEWVTQEWAGEHGLPLFGRPEYARAMDAVCARLAVTGGCVEEGFQNKVLRGGCEALGLRADAVPRNSPEGHFCGSCHLGCPTGEKRGTDTTWLVDAVARGAVVLTGCKAERFILESSSNPSKSGRSRKCVGVVATCLGDGITRKLRIEARVCIAACGALMTPPLLRSSGLKNSHIGRNLHLHPVSMAWGYFPENKQEPRPLTGTCCEGGIITTMHRVTARTIVQAPALGPGCMASLIPWESGRDMKDRMRRYARTAHAFALVRDRGAGTVGGEGRVRYSPSGEDADELRCGLRRALRILVAAGAAEVGTHRSDGLRLRCGGLRDEDLEAFLDEVTVASGPLVPGPDKWALLASAHQMGSCRMGSSPRDGAVDGRGESWEAEGLYVCDGSLLPTAVGVNPMITIQSTAYCVSKGIAESLAAARVKKP
;
A
#
# COMPACT_ATOMS: atom_id res chain seq x y z
N MET A 1 -22.00 4.34 -25.35
CA MET A 1 -21.71 4.74 -23.95
C MET A 1 -20.45 5.58 -23.95
N SER A 2 -20.64 6.87 -24.21
CA SER A 2 -19.69 7.96 -24.48
C SER A 2 -20.57 9.23 -24.41
N PRO A 3 -20.16 10.46 -24.02
CA PRO A 3 -18.95 11.01 -23.41
C PRO A 3 -19.23 11.65 -22.02
N ALA A 4 -20.38 11.35 -21.39
CA ALA A 4 -20.88 12.08 -20.21
C ALA A 4 -20.01 11.94 -18.95
N ILE A 5 -19.26 10.85 -18.80
CA ILE A 5 -18.31 10.66 -17.67
C ILE A 5 -17.16 11.68 -17.75
N CYS A 6 -16.77 12.10 -18.96
CA CYS A 6 -15.65 13.02 -19.19
C CYS A 6 -16.00 14.46 -18.78
N GLY A 7 -17.26 14.88 -18.93
CA GLY A 7 -17.70 16.24 -18.62
C GLY A 7 -17.87 16.57 -17.13
N TYR A 8 -18.01 15.56 -16.27
CA TYR A 8 -18.24 15.75 -14.82
C TYR A 8 -16.96 15.70 -13.98
N HIS A 9 -15.91 15.04 -14.47
CA HIS A 9 -14.56 15.21 -13.91
C HIS A 9 -14.06 16.66 -14.10
N PHE A 10 -14.34 17.27 -15.26
CA PHE A 10 -13.90 18.61 -15.64
C PHE A 10 -14.15 19.74 -14.59
N PRO A 11 -15.34 19.90 -13.98
CA PRO A 11 -15.58 20.95 -12.99
C PRO A 11 -14.84 20.76 -11.66
N LEU A 12 -14.35 19.55 -11.34
CA LEU A 12 -13.52 19.30 -10.14
C LEU A 12 -12.03 19.59 -10.38
N VAL A 13 -11.61 19.88 -11.61
CA VAL A 13 -10.21 20.18 -11.98
C VAL A 13 -10.03 21.61 -12.52
N GLN A 14 -11.11 22.31 -12.88
CA GLN A 14 -11.03 23.70 -13.32
C GLN A 14 -10.78 24.65 -12.14
N VAL A 15 -9.58 25.21 -12.11
CA VAL A 15 -9.24 26.39 -11.33
C VAL A 15 -9.57 27.64 -12.15
N ASN A 16 -9.96 28.72 -11.49
CA ASN A 16 -10.08 30.04 -12.12
C ASN A 16 -8.68 30.67 -12.33
N GLU A 17 -8.65 31.91 -12.83
CA GLU A 17 -7.40 32.66 -13.06
C GLU A 17 -6.56 32.88 -11.80
N ASP A 18 -7.17 32.78 -10.61
CA ASP A 18 -6.52 32.89 -9.31
C ASP A 18 -6.09 31.53 -8.72
N SER A 19 -6.11 30.46 -9.52
CA SER A 19 -5.90 29.06 -9.07
C SER A 19 -6.97 28.56 -8.07
N ASP A 20 -8.09 29.27 -7.97
CA ASP A 20 -9.19 29.01 -7.06
C ASP A 20 -10.20 28.06 -7.71
N ASN A 21 -10.54 26.95 -7.05
CA ASN A 21 -11.55 26.02 -7.55
C ASN A 21 -12.91 26.25 -6.85
N PRO A 22 -13.88 26.95 -7.48
CA PRO A 22 -15.18 27.24 -6.86
C PRO A 22 -15.98 25.96 -6.57
N SER A 23 -15.74 24.88 -7.32
CA SER A 23 -16.35 23.57 -7.06
C SER A 23 -15.79 22.93 -5.79
N TRP A 24 -14.50 23.12 -5.48
CA TRP A 24 -13.90 22.63 -4.23
C TRP A 24 -14.49 23.33 -3.01
N LYS A 25 -14.62 24.66 -3.07
CA LYS A 25 -15.30 25.45 -2.04
C LYS A 25 -16.74 24.96 -1.84
N ALA A 26 -17.47 24.68 -2.91
CA ALA A 26 -18.86 24.22 -2.86
C ALA A 26 -19.04 22.83 -2.22
N ILE A 27 -18.03 21.96 -2.28
CA ILE A 27 -18.07 20.62 -1.65
C ILE A 27 -17.40 20.60 -0.27
N GLY A 28 -16.91 21.75 0.22
CA GLY A 28 -16.18 21.88 1.48
C GLY A 28 -14.82 21.21 1.46
N TYR A 29 -14.22 21.04 0.27
CA TYR A 29 -12.86 20.54 0.11
C TYR A 29 -11.90 21.72 0.08
N SER A 30 -11.04 21.81 1.08
CA SER A 30 -9.97 22.80 1.13
C SER A 30 -8.66 22.06 1.32
N VAL A 31 -7.70 22.37 0.48
CA VAL A 31 -6.34 21.89 0.60
C VAL A 31 -5.53 23.05 1.15
N PRO A 32 -4.66 22.84 2.16
CA PRO A 32 -3.74 23.89 2.60
C PRO A 32 -3.00 24.46 1.40
N ASP A 33 -3.00 25.78 1.29
CA ASP A 33 -2.50 26.53 0.14
C ASP A 33 -1.03 26.18 -0.12
N ILE A 34 -0.74 25.62 -1.29
CA ILE A 34 0.61 25.15 -1.67
C ILE A 34 1.59 26.34 -1.76
N ASP A 35 1.06 27.55 -1.95
CA ASP A 35 1.83 28.78 -2.12
C ASP A 35 1.90 29.68 -0.87
N ARG A 36 1.25 29.32 0.26
CA ARG A 36 1.52 30.05 1.52
C ARG A 36 2.80 29.52 2.15
N PRO A 37 3.87 30.34 2.25
CA PRO A 37 4.99 29.98 3.10
C PRO A 37 4.44 29.73 4.50
N GLN A 38 4.82 28.60 5.10
CA GLN A 38 4.56 28.33 6.51
C GLN A 38 4.83 29.61 7.30
N GLN A 39 3.81 30.16 7.96
CA GLN A 39 3.93 31.38 8.74
C GLN A 39 5.12 31.21 9.70
N GLY A 40 6.20 31.95 9.44
CA GLY A 40 7.51 31.77 10.08
C GLY A 40 8.72 31.84 9.14
N ARG A 41 8.55 31.68 7.81
CA ARG A 41 9.63 31.95 6.84
C ARG A 41 9.60 33.42 6.40
N THR A 42 10.46 34.23 7.00
CA THR A 42 10.83 35.56 6.50
C THR A 42 11.37 35.46 5.07
N GLU A 43 11.32 36.54 4.29
CA GLU A 43 11.84 36.61 2.92
C GLU A 43 13.33 36.20 2.81
N ASP A 44 14.07 36.19 3.92
CA ASP A 44 15.42 35.64 4.04
C ASP A 44 15.52 34.12 3.80
N ALA A 45 14.42 33.36 3.98
CA ALA A 45 14.39 31.91 3.80
C ALA A 45 14.34 31.47 2.33
N ALA A 46 13.91 32.35 1.40
CA ALA A 46 13.94 32.09 -0.04
C ALA A 46 15.36 32.04 -0.62
N ARG A 47 16.37 32.47 0.17
CA ARG A 47 17.81 32.34 -0.12
C ARG A 47 18.50 31.24 0.68
N SER A 48 17.78 30.52 1.54
CA SER A 48 18.32 29.39 2.29
C SER A 48 18.26 28.11 1.43
N PRO A 49 19.32 27.28 1.39
CA PRO A 49 19.27 26.02 0.66
C PRO A 49 18.13 25.15 1.21
N SER A 50 17.39 24.49 0.32
CA SER A 50 16.38 23.49 0.67
C SER A 50 16.96 22.55 1.74
N PRO A 51 16.19 22.17 2.79
CA PRO A 51 16.68 21.22 3.76
C PRO A 51 17.14 19.95 3.05
N PRO A 52 18.28 19.36 3.46
CA PRO A 52 18.84 18.20 2.77
C PRO A 52 17.83 17.04 2.77
N ARG A 53 17.62 16.40 1.61
CA ARG A 53 16.67 15.29 1.54
C ARG A 53 17.30 14.06 2.20
N PRO A 54 16.54 13.29 2.99
CA PRO A 54 17.09 12.17 3.78
C PRO A 54 17.95 11.15 3.02
N LEU A 55 17.67 10.93 1.73
CA LEU A 55 18.37 9.96 0.89
C LEU A 55 19.42 10.56 -0.07
N ASP A 56 19.66 11.88 -0.08
CA ASP A 56 20.54 12.54 -1.08
C ASP A 56 21.97 11.97 -1.13
N THR A 57 22.45 11.44 -0.01
CA THR A 57 23.78 10.83 0.08
C THR A 57 23.89 9.48 -0.63
N GLY A 58 22.78 8.81 -0.96
CA GLY A 58 22.79 7.49 -1.63
C GLY A 58 21.78 7.31 -2.76
N VAL A 59 20.87 8.27 -3.00
CA VAL A 59 19.92 8.21 -4.10
C VAL A 59 20.57 8.58 -5.44
N VAL A 60 20.14 7.93 -6.51
CA VAL A 60 20.49 8.22 -7.90
C VAL A 60 19.19 8.29 -8.70
N GLU A 61 18.82 9.50 -9.12
CA GLU A 61 17.56 9.76 -9.81
C GLU A 61 17.71 9.59 -11.32
N ALA A 62 17.44 8.39 -11.85
CA ALA A 62 17.79 8.05 -13.23
C ALA A 62 17.08 8.93 -14.27
N ARG A 63 15.89 9.47 -13.96
CA ARG A 63 15.10 10.28 -14.90
C ARG A 63 15.80 11.57 -15.33
N SER A 64 16.65 12.14 -14.48
CA SER A 64 17.37 13.39 -14.76
C SER A 64 18.78 13.16 -15.30
N LEU A 65 19.14 11.90 -15.61
CA LEU A 65 20.50 11.52 -15.99
C LEU A 65 20.57 11.06 -17.44
N THR A 66 21.80 11.03 -17.93
CA THR A 66 22.22 10.46 -19.21
C THR A 66 23.07 9.22 -18.97
N ASP A 67 23.34 8.42 -20.01
CA ASP A 67 24.22 7.25 -19.90
C ASP A 67 25.56 7.55 -19.19
N ALA A 68 26.22 8.66 -19.54
CA ALA A 68 27.51 9.04 -18.95
C ALA A 68 27.39 9.52 -17.49
N THR A 69 26.39 10.37 -17.20
CA THR A 69 26.21 10.93 -15.85
C THR A 69 25.66 9.90 -14.86
N LEU A 70 24.90 8.90 -15.35
CA LEU A 70 24.47 7.74 -14.57
C LEU A 70 25.67 6.93 -14.07
N LEU A 71 26.60 6.57 -14.96
CA LEU A 71 27.81 5.83 -14.59
C LEU A 71 28.66 6.62 -13.59
N GLY A 72 28.86 7.91 -13.84
CA GLY A 72 29.59 8.80 -12.92
C GLY A 72 28.95 8.88 -11.54
N SER A 73 27.62 9.00 -11.48
CA SER A 73 26.87 9.04 -10.23
C SER A 73 26.98 7.74 -9.44
N LEU A 74 26.78 6.58 -10.09
CA LEU A 74 26.91 5.26 -9.47
C LEU A 74 28.34 4.99 -8.98
N ALA A 75 29.36 5.35 -9.78
CA ALA A 75 30.76 5.25 -9.39
C ALA A 75 31.08 6.16 -8.19
N GLY A 76 30.57 7.39 -8.19
CA GLY A 76 30.72 8.35 -7.09
C GLY A 76 30.11 7.87 -5.77
N LYS A 77 29.09 7.00 -5.82
CA LYS A 77 28.52 6.31 -4.65
C LYS A 77 29.26 5.00 -4.29
N GLY A 78 30.40 4.74 -4.91
CA GLY A 78 31.30 3.62 -4.59
C GLY A 78 30.85 2.27 -5.16
N LEU A 79 30.12 2.25 -6.28
CA LEU A 79 29.82 1.03 -7.03
C LEU A 79 30.85 0.79 -8.13
N GLU A 80 31.23 -0.46 -8.38
CA GLU A 80 32.06 -0.81 -9.54
C GLU A 80 31.14 -0.81 -10.78
N VAL A 81 31.43 0.09 -11.72
CA VAL A 81 30.67 0.24 -12.96
C VAL A 81 31.55 -0.01 -14.18
N LYS A 82 30.99 -0.65 -15.20
CA LYS A 82 31.66 -0.91 -16.48
C LYS A 82 30.72 -0.53 -17.61
N ALA A 83 31.15 0.39 -18.46
CA ALA A 83 30.51 0.64 -19.74
C ALA A 83 30.77 -0.56 -20.66
N ASP A 84 29.73 -1.13 -21.25
CA ASP A 84 29.89 -2.24 -22.18
C ASP A 84 30.37 -1.74 -23.55
N ALA A 85 31.50 -2.30 -23.98
CA ALA A 85 32.08 -2.07 -25.30
C ALA A 85 31.20 -2.60 -26.44
N SER A 86 30.30 -3.55 -26.17
CA SER A 86 29.42 -4.19 -27.17
C SER A 86 28.15 -3.40 -27.51
N GLY A 87 27.79 -2.38 -26.72
CA GLY A 87 26.66 -1.51 -27.01
C GLY A 87 25.39 -1.74 -26.18
N ALA A 88 25.21 -2.91 -25.56
CA ALA A 88 23.87 -3.36 -25.15
C ALA A 88 23.45 -2.97 -23.72
N HIS A 89 24.37 -2.92 -22.76
CA HIS A 89 24.03 -2.66 -21.35
C HIS A 89 25.18 -2.08 -20.54
N HIS A 90 24.92 -1.20 -19.57
CA HIS A 90 25.93 -0.87 -18.56
C HIS A 90 25.94 -1.92 -17.46
N THR A 91 27.13 -2.30 -16.97
CA THR A 91 27.26 -3.27 -15.89
C THR A 91 27.58 -2.59 -14.57
N VAL A 92 26.84 -2.94 -13.52
CA VAL A 92 27.04 -2.46 -12.15
C VAL A 92 27.22 -3.67 -11.25
N ARG A 93 28.20 -3.66 -10.34
CA ARG A 93 28.44 -4.76 -9.40
C ARG A 93 28.15 -4.37 -7.97
N CYS A 94 27.51 -5.27 -7.25
CA CYS A 94 27.20 -5.14 -5.83
C CYS A 94 27.17 -6.51 -5.15
N ASP A 95 27.07 -6.55 -3.82
CA ASP A 95 26.87 -7.80 -3.09
C ASP A 95 25.40 -8.26 -3.20
N VAL A 96 24.48 -7.30 -3.03
CA VAL A 96 23.04 -7.55 -3.00
C VAL A 96 22.30 -6.53 -3.87
N VAL A 97 21.41 -7.02 -4.73
CA VAL A 97 20.44 -6.18 -5.45
C VAL A 97 19.02 -6.46 -4.95
N ILE A 98 18.27 -5.40 -4.68
CA ILE A 98 16.89 -5.44 -4.18
C ILE A 98 16.01 -4.71 -5.19
N VAL A 99 14.99 -5.40 -5.71
CA VAL A 99 14.05 -4.82 -6.68
C VAL A 99 12.77 -4.41 -5.97
N GLY A 100 12.56 -3.10 -5.83
CA GLY A 100 11.46 -2.48 -5.11
C GLY A 100 11.90 -1.96 -3.74
N SER A 101 11.55 -0.71 -3.43
CA SER A 101 11.96 0.00 -2.21
C SER A 101 10.88 0.04 -1.12
N GLY A 102 9.77 -0.67 -1.34
CA GLY A 102 8.59 -0.68 -0.48
C GLY A 102 8.80 -1.31 0.90
N CYS A 103 7.70 -1.67 1.58
CA CYS A 103 7.69 -2.19 2.96
C CYS A 103 8.82 -3.19 3.25
N GLY A 104 8.92 -4.28 2.50
CA GLY A 104 9.95 -5.27 2.77
C GLY A 104 11.30 -5.00 2.11
N GLY A 105 11.33 -4.31 0.96
CA GLY A 105 12.58 -3.96 0.26
C GLY A 105 13.44 -2.96 1.04
N GLY A 106 12.82 -1.93 1.64
CA GLY A 106 13.53 -0.97 2.48
C GLY A 106 14.12 -1.62 3.74
N VAL A 107 13.36 -2.51 4.40
CA VAL A 107 13.86 -3.28 5.56
C VAL A 107 15.03 -4.17 5.16
N ALA A 108 14.91 -4.90 4.04
CA ALA A 108 15.97 -5.76 3.55
C ALA A 108 17.25 -4.98 3.24
N ALA A 109 17.11 -3.80 2.63
CA ALA A 109 18.24 -2.92 2.36
C ALA A 109 18.96 -2.50 3.63
N ALA A 110 18.21 -2.07 4.66
CA ALA A 110 18.76 -1.64 5.93
C ALA A 110 19.51 -2.77 6.66
N VAL A 111 18.89 -3.95 6.75
CA VAL A 111 19.47 -5.11 7.45
C VAL A 111 20.75 -5.59 6.76
N LEU A 112 20.75 -5.67 5.43
CA LEU A 112 21.90 -6.19 4.67
C LEU A 112 23.04 -5.15 4.58
N ALA A 113 22.72 -3.86 4.47
CA ALA A 113 23.72 -2.80 4.58
C ALA A 113 24.31 -2.74 6.00
N ALA A 114 23.51 -2.97 7.04
CA ALA A 114 23.98 -3.10 8.42
C ALA A 114 24.94 -4.27 8.65
N ALA A 115 24.78 -5.35 7.88
CA ALA A 115 25.71 -6.48 7.85
C ALA A 115 26.99 -6.20 7.03
N GLY A 116 27.16 -5.00 6.48
CA GLY A 116 28.36 -4.60 5.74
C GLY A 116 28.39 -5.07 4.28
N HIS A 117 27.23 -5.32 3.67
CA HIS A 117 27.12 -5.64 2.24
C HIS A 117 26.90 -4.38 1.40
N LYS A 118 27.47 -4.36 0.19
CA LYS A 118 27.18 -3.31 -0.79
C LYS A 118 25.81 -3.57 -1.43
N VAL A 119 24.80 -2.78 -1.05
CA VAL A 119 23.41 -2.95 -1.48
C VAL A 119 23.03 -1.93 -2.55
N VAL A 120 22.35 -2.41 -3.60
CA VAL A 120 21.67 -1.56 -4.60
C VAL A 120 20.17 -1.84 -4.56
N VAL A 121 19.36 -0.79 -4.38
CA VAL A 121 17.91 -0.84 -4.45
C VAL A 121 17.46 -0.25 -5.78
N VAL A 122 16.62 -0.96 -6.54
CA VAL A 122 16.07 -0.52 -7.82
C VAL A 122 14.59 -0.22 -7.64
N GLU A 123 14.19 1.03 -7.87
CA GLU A 123 12.81 1.51 -7.74
C GLU A 123 12.33 2.12 -9.06
N LYS A 124 11.14 1.73 -9.52
CA LYS A 124 10.54 2.26 -10.76
C LYS A 124 9.96 3.66 -10.55
N GLY A 125 9.49 3.94 -9.34
CA GLY A 125 8.95 5.23 -8.95
C GLY A 125 10.00 6.29 -8.67
N ASP A 126 9.53 7.50 -8.43
CA ASP A 126 10.37 8.65 -8.09
C ASP A 126 10.47 8.86 -6.57
N TYR A 127 11.46 9.65 -6.14
CA TYR A 127 11.71 9.97 -4.74
C TYR A 127 11.14 11.34 -4.38
N PHE A 128 10.24 11.36 -3.41
CA PHE A 128 9.60 12.57 -2.90
C PHE A 128 9.93 12.77 -1.43
N THR A 129 9.92 14.02 -1.00
CA THR A 129 10.04 14.45 0.39
C THR A 129 8.85 15.31 0.80
N ALA A 130 8.80 15.70 2.09
CA ALA A 130 7.75 16.53 2.65
C ALA A 130 7.41 17.77 1.79
N GLY A 131 8.41 18.45 1.23
CA GLY A 131 8.22 19.63 0.39
C GLY A 131 7.73 19.34 -1.04
N ASP A 132 7.84 18.10 -1.50
CA ASP A 132 7.42 17.70 -2.85
C ASP A 132 5.97 17.18 -2.88
N TYR A 133 5.44 16.76 -1.73
CA TYR A 133 4.09 16.21 -1.61
C TYR A 133 3.02 17.29 -1.72
N SER A 134 1.98 16.97 -2.49
CA SER A 134 0.76 17.77 -2.57
C SER A 134 -0.36 17.08 -1.82
N SER A 135 -1.23 17.84 -1.17
CA SER A 135 -2.49 17.29 -0.65
C SER A 135 -3.60 17.30 -1.71
N ILE A 136 -3.28 17.68 -2.95
CA ILE A 136 -4.20 17.56 -4.09
C ILE A 136 -4.18 16.12 -4.60
N GLU A 137 -5.35 15.50 -4.60
CA GLU A 137 -5.53 14.09 -4.93
C GLU A 137 -5.04 13.71 -6.33
N GLY A 138 -5.48 14.37 -7.39
CA GLY A 138 -5.18 14.00 -8.78
C GLY A 138 -3.67 13.88 -9.09
N PRO A 139 -2.88 14.97 -8.97
CA PRO A 139 -1.44 14.95 -9.24
C PRO A 139 -0.67 14.01 -8.32
N SER A 140 -1.11 13.89 -7.06
CA SER A 140 -0.45 12.99 -6.10
C SER A 140 -0.71 11.52 -6.44
N MET A 141 -1.93 11.18 -6.86
CA MET A 141 -2.26 9.84 -7.35
C MET A 141 -1.48 9.51 -8.63
N GLU A 142 -1.40 10.44 -9.57
CA GLU A 142 -0.64 10.27 -10.81
C GLU A 142 0.84 9.91 -10.56
N ARG A 143 1.47 10.62 -9.62
CA ARG A 143 2.90 10.46 -9.31
C ARG A 143 3.22 9.30 -8.38
N LEU A 144 2.35 9.02 -7.41
CA LEU A 144 2.67 8.10 -6.30
C LEU A 144 2.07 6.71 -6.45
N TYR A 145 1.09 6.52 -7.35
CA TYR A 145 0.36 5.27 -7.49
C TYR A 145 0.59 4.60 -8.85
N GLU A 146 0.52 3.26 -8.84
CA GLU A 146 0.52 2.46 -10.05
C GLU A 146 -0.69 2.81 -10.92
N LYS A 147 -0.48 2.96 -12.24
CA LYS A 147 -1.51 3.39 -13.20
C LYS A 147 -2.15 4.74 -12.86
N GLY A 148 -1.47 5.58 -12.08
CA GLY A 148 -1.93 6.91 -11.71
C GLY A 148 -3.11 6.93 -10.72
N GLY A 149 -3.32 5.83 -9.99
CA GLY A 149 -4.34 5.78 -8.95
C GLY A 149 -5.13 4.48 -8.93
N ILE A 150 -6.44 4.60 -9.13
CA ILE A 150 -7.39 3.51 -9.03
C ILE A 150 -7.31 2.64 -10.29
N PHE A 151 -7.13 1.32 -10.10
CA PHE A 151 -7.32 0.34 -11.17
C PHE A 151 -8.06 -0.89 -10.64
N CYS A 152 -8.67 -1.66 -11.55
CA CYS A 152 -9.56 -2.76 -11.18
C CYS A 152 -8.99 -4.14 -11.50
N THR A 153 -9.54 -5.15 -10.83
CA THR A 153 -9.42 -6.55 -11.28
C THR A 153 -10.01 -6.74 -12.67
N SER A 154 -9.60 -7.79 -13.40
CA SER A 154 -10.05 -8.05 -14.77
C SER A 154 -11.54 -8.37 -14.89
N ASN A 155 -12.21 -8.74 -13.79
CA ASN A 155 -13.67 -8.91 -13.71
C ASN A 155 -14.38 -7.66 -13.15
N ALA A 156 -13.67 -6.53 -13.02
CA ALA A 156 -14.16 -5.26 -12.49
C ALA A 156 -14.85 -5.38 -11.12
N SER A 157 -14.49 -6.37 -10.31
CA SER A 157 -15.13 -6.61 -9.00
C SER A 157 -14.50 -5.82 -7.87
N THR A 158 -13.19 -5.56 -7.96
CA THR A 158 -12.42 -4.95 -6.87
C THR A 158 -11.53 -3.85 -7.43
N ILE A 159 -11.69 -2.64 -6.91
CA ILE A 159 -10.76 -1.53 -7.14
C ILE A 159 -9.55 -1.67 -6.22
N MET A 160 -8.37 -1.32 -6.70
CA MET A 160 -7.11 -1.50 -5.98
C MET A 160 -6.27 -0.23 -5.98
N PHE A 161 -5.51 -0.08 -4.90
CA PHE A 161 -4.50 0.95 -4.72
C PHE A 161 -3.13 0.30 -4.55
N THR A 162 -2.12 0.79 -5.26
CA THR A 162 -0.73 0.29 -5.16
C THR A 162 0.24 1.43 -5.35
N GLY A 163 1.22 1.58 -4.45
CA GLY A 163 2.22 2.64 -4.54
C GLY A 163 3.30 2.34 -5.59
N ALA A 164 3.75 3.39 -6.28
CA ALA A 164 4.79 3.38 -7.29
C ALA A 164 5.76 4.57 -7.06
N THR A 165 6.34 4.63 -5.87
CA THR A 165 7.26 5.67 -5.40
C THR A 165 8.31 5.06 -4.47
N VAL A 166 9.41 5.77 -4.18
CA VAL A 166 10.34 5.36 -3.13
C VAL A 166 9.59 5.20 -1.80
N GLY A 167 9.73 4.03 -1.19
CA GLY A 167 8.98 3.62 0.00
C GLY A 167 7.67 2.88 -0.30
N GLY A 168 7.24 2.84 -1.56
CA GLY A 168 6.11 2.09 -2.07
C GLY A 168 4.82 2.32 -1.27
N GLY A 169 4.10 1.24 -0.96
CA GLY A 169 2.87 1.33 -0.16
C GLY A 169 3.05 1.92 1.24
N SER A 170 4.26 1.92 1.82
CA SER A 170 4.48 2.52 3.15
C SER A 170 4.51 4.05 3.12
N ALA A 171 4.88 4.65 1.99
CA ALA A 171 4.86 6.09 1.77
C ALA A 171 3.42 6.62 1.64
N ILE A 172 2.52 5.83 1.03
CA ILE A 172 1.14 6.24 0.68
C ILE A 172 0.02 5.52 1.45
N ASN A 173 0.34 4.76 2.49
CA ASN A 173 -0.72 4.15 3.32
C ASN A 173 -1.34 5.16 4.30
N TRP A 174 -2.48 4.74 4.86
CA TRP A 174 -3.25 5.47 5.87
C TRP A 174 -2.70 5.39 7.30
N SER A 175 -1.40 5.15 7.48
CA SER A 175 -0.66 5.13 8.76
C SER A 175 -0.99 3.99 9.74
N ALA A 176 -2.10 3.26 9.56
CA ALA A 176 -2.47 2.12 10.41
C ALA A 176 -1.36 1.06 10.50
N SER A 177 -0.97 0.73 11.74
CA SER A 177 0.24 -0.02 12.09
C SER A 177 -0.07 -1.11 13.12
N ILE A 178 -1.03 -1.98 12.78
CA ILE A 178 -1.47 -3.07 13.66
C ILE A 178 -0.47 -4.23 13.59
N ARG A 179 -0.10 -4.78 14.74
CA ARG A 179 0.78 -5.95 14.86
C ARG A 179 0.12 -7.20 14.26
N THR A 180 0.94 -8.16 13.82
CA THR A 180 0.43 -9.46 13.37
C THR A 180 -0.31 -10.14 14.53
N PRO A 181 -1.59 -10.49 14.36
CA PRO A 181 -2.35 -11.14 15.42
C PRO A 181 -1.76 -12.51 15.78
N GLU A 182 -1.80 -12.86 17.06
CA GLU A 182 -1.19 -14.11 17.55
C GLU A 182 -1.79 -15.36 16.87
N TRP A 183 -3.12 -15.38 16.69
CA TRP A 183 -3.80 -16.48 16.01
C TRP A 183 -3.35 -16.64 14.55
N VAL A 184 -2.94 -15.56 13.85
CA VAL A 184 -2.34 -15.66 12.50
C VAL A 184 -0.97 -16.33 12.58
N THR A 185 -0.14 -15.90 13.54
CA THR A 185 1.22 -16.46 13.68
C THR A 185 1.17 -17.94 14.08
N GLN A 186 0.21 -18.33 14.93
CA GLN A 186 -0.02 -19.72 15.32
C GLN A 186 -0.53 -20.55 14.14
N GLU A 187 -1.49 -20.05 13.35
CA GLU A 187 -1.96 -20.69 12.11
C GLU A 187 -0.79 -20.93 11.14
N TRP A 188 0.02 -19.90 10.85
CA TRP A 188 1.13 -20.04 9.93
C TRP A 188 2.22 -20.99 10.43
N ALA A 189 2.50 -20.99 11.75
CA ALA A 189 3.47 -21.89 12.33
C ALA A 189 3.01 -23.35 12.34
N GLY A 190 1.75 -23.59 12.72
CA GLY A 190 1.16 -24.92 12.87
C GLY A 190 0.65 -25.48 11.54
N GLU A 191 -0.42 -24.87 11.00
CA GLU A 191 -1.16 -25.39 9.85
C GLU A 191 -0.38 -25.29 8.54
N HIS A 192 0.41 -24.23 8.36
CA HIS A 192 1.22 -24.05 7.16
C HIS A 192 2.66 -24.60 7.29
N GLY A 193 3.04 -25.11 8.47
CA GLY A 193 4.37 -25.67 8.70
C GLY A 193 5.51 -24.66 8.54
N LEU A 194 5.27 -23.39 8.87
CA LEU A 194 6.24 -22.30 8.77
C LEU A 194 6.72 -21.89 10.16
N PRO A 195 7.66 -22.64 10.77
CA PRO A 195 8.03 -22.45 12.17
C PRO A 195 8.53 -21.05 12.48
N LEU A 196 9.07 -20.32 11.48
CA LEU A 196 9.51 -18.93 11.59
C LEU A 196 8.54 -18.06 12.41
N PHE A 197 7.24 -18.15 12.13
CA PHE A 197 6.22 -17.30 12.76
C PHE A 197 5.93 -17.67 14.22
N GLY A 198 6.23 -18.90 14.63
CA GLY A 198 6.06 -19.37 16.00
C GLY A 198 7.30 -19.15 16.88
N ARG A 199 8.43 -18.67 16.32
CA ARG A 199 9.66 -18.48 17.10
C ARG A 199 9.71 -17.09 17.77
N PRO A 200 10.39 -16.96 18.92
CA PRO A 200 10.58 -15.68 19.59
C PRO A 200 11.25 -14.59 18.72
N GLU A 201 12.05 -14.98 17.74
CA GLU A 201 12.70 -14.06 16.81
C GLU A 201 11.70 -13.25 15.99
N TYR A 202 10.54 -13.81 15.63
CA TYR A 202 9.50 -13.08 14.89
C TYR A 202 8.85 -12.00 15.75
N ALA A 203 8.58 -12.28 17.03
CA ALA A 203 8.09 -11.29 17.98
C ALA A 203 9.09 -10.14 18.17
N ARG A 204 10.38 -10.45 18.33
CA ARG A 204 11.45 -9.44 18.41
C ARG A 204 11.57 -8.63 17.12
N ALA A 205 11.33 -9.24 15.96
CA ALA A 205 11.30 -8.53 14.68
C ALA A 205 10.14 -7.53 14.63
N MET A 206 8.94 -7.92 15.09
CA MET A 206 7.81 -6.99 15.22
C MET A 206 8.15 -5.83 16.16
N ASP A 207 8.81 -6.08 17.28
CA ASP A 207 9.22 -5.03 18.22
C ASP A 207 10.23 -4.06 17.60
N ALA A 208 11.24 -4.58 16.90
CA ALA A 208 12.22 -3.77 16.19
C ALA A 208 11.56 -2.90 15.10
N VAL A 209 10.58 -3.46 14.37
CA VAL A 209 9.81 -2.73 13.36
C VAL A 209 8.95 -1.64 13.98
N CYS A 210 8.14 -1.96 15.00
CA CYS A 210 7.31 -0.99 15.68
C CYS A 210 8.16 0.15 16.29
N ALA A 211 9.31 -0.17 16.89
CA ALA A 211 10.23 0.82 17.43
C ALA A 211 10.82 1.71 16.33
N ARG A 212 11.26 1.14 15.20
CA ARG A 212 11.89 1.91 14.12
C ARG A 212 10.91 2.85 13.43
N LEU A 213 9.65 2.43 13.28
CA LEU A 213 8.55 3.25 12.76
C LEU A 213 7.93 4.18 13.82
N ALA A 214 8.39 4.10 15.08
CA ALA A 214 7.80 4.75 16.25
C ALA A 214 6.28 4.64 16.29
N VAL A 215 5.79 3.41 16.22
CA VAL A 215 4.36 3.12 16.29
C VAL A 215 3.83 3.56 17.66
N THR A 216 2.84 4.45 17.67
CA THR A 216 2.12 4.87 18.88
C THR A 216 0.66 4.44 18.82
N GLY A 217 0.09 4.09 19.97
CA GLY A 217 -1.35 3.90 20.15
C GLY A 217 -2.11 5.20 20.47
N GLY A 218 -1.40 6.30 20.71
CA GLY A 218 -1.97 7.58 21.08
C GLY A 218 -2.55 8.36 19.90
N CYS A 219 -3.62 9.09 20.17
CA CYS A 219 -4.25 10.01 19.23
C CYS A 219 -4.80 11.20 20.02
N VAL A 220 -4.21 12.39 19.81
CA VAL A 220 -4.66 13.62 20.48
C VAL A 220 -6.01 14.07 19.92
N GLU A 221 -6.16 14.02 18.59
CA GLU A 221 -7.40 14.37 17.91
C GLU A 221 -7.73 13.40 16.77
N GLU A 222 -8.97 12.91 16.78
CA GLU A 222 -9.52 12.05 15.71
C GLU A 222 -10.13 12.87 14.58
N GLY A 223 -9.97 12.40 13.33
CA GLY A 223 -10.68 12.97 12.18
C GLY A 223 -12.20 12.73 12.27
N PHE A 224 -12.97 13.51 11.50
CA PHE A 224 -14.44 13.46 11.48
C PHE A 224 -15.00 12.03 11.35
N GLN A 225 -14.48 11.24 10.43
CA GLN A 225 -14.98 9.89 10.17
C GLN A 225 -14.71 8.92 11.34
N ASN A 226 -13.59 9.09 12.05
CA ASN A 226 -13.28 8.28 13.22
C ASN A 226 -14.13 8.68 14.44
N LYS A 227 -14.39 9.99 14.62
CA LYS A 227 -15.34 10.48 15.63
C LYS A 227 -16.74 9.86 15.42
N VAL A 228 -17.21 9.80 14.16
CA VAL A 228 -18.46 9.12 13.79
C VAL A 228 -18.42 7.63 14.14
N LEU A 229 -17.36 6.93 13.73
CA LEU A 229 -17.23 5.49 14.00
C LEU A 229 -17.21 5.19 15.51
N ARG A 230 -16.45 5.96 16.29
CA ARG A 230 -16.38 5.84 17.75
C ARG A 230 -17.72 6.14 18.41
N GLY A 231 -18.32 7.28 18.09
CA GLY A 231 -19.60 7.70 18.68
C GLY A 231 -20.72 6.70 18.39
N GLY A 232 -20.81 6.17 17.16
CA GLY A 232 -21.79 5.16 16.82
C GLY A 232 -21.53 3.80 17.48
N CYS A 233 -20.27 3.43 17.71
CA CYS A 233 -19.94 2.25 18.50
C CYS A 233 -20.38 2.42 19.96
N GLU A 234 -20.05 3.56 20.58
CA GLU A 234 -20.44 3.89 21.97
C GLU A 234 -21.96 3.88 22.15
N ALA A 235 -22.71 4.48 21.21
CA ALA A 235 -24.17 4.50 21.23
C ALA A 235 -24.80 3.09 21.16
N LEU A 236 -24.13 2.14 20.50
CA LEU A 236 -24.56 0.74 20.40
C LEU A 236 -24.01 -0.15 21.52
N GLY A 237 -23.27 0.41 22.49
CA GLY A 237 -22.59 -0.37 23.53
C GLY A 237 -21.46 -1.27 22.98
N LEU A 238 -20.88 -0.91 21.83
CA LEU A 238 -19.83 -1.65 21.16
C LEU A 238 -18.45 -1.11 21.54
N ARG A 239 -17.47 -2.02 21.56
CA ARG A 239 -16.08 -1.66 21.80
C ARG A 239 -15.45 -0.99 20.58
N ALA A 240 -14.97 0.24 20.75
CA ALA A 240 -14.18 0.98 19.75
C ALA A 240 -12.70 1.02 20.19
N ASP A 241 -11.86 0.27 19.49
CA ASP A 241 -10.42 0.20 19.78
C ASP A 241 -9.65 1.29 19.04
N ALA A 242 -8.62 1.84 19.68
CA ALA A 242 -7.65 2.71 19.00
C ALA A 242 -6.77 1.91 18.03
N VAL A 243 -6.47 2.50 16.88
CA VAL A 243 -5.58 1.91 15.87
C VAL A 243 -4.19 2.52 16.01
N PRO A 244 -3.14 1.71 16.24
CA PRO A 244 -1.77 2.22 16.30
C PRO A 244 -1.31 2.80 14.97
N ARG A 245 -0.46 3.84 15.02
CA ARG A 245 -0.03 4.63 13.85
C ARG A 245 1.48 4.82 13.81
N ASN A 246 2.06 4.90 12.62
CA ASN A 246 3.48 5.24 12.38
C ASN A 246 3.69 6.76 12.19
N SER A 247 2.96 7.57 12.94
CA SER A 247 3.05 9.03 12.96
C SER A 247 2.94 9.52 14.42
N PRO A 248 3.43 10.72 14.75
CA PRO A 248 3.24 11.32 16.08
C PRO A 248 1.77 11.35 16.52
N GLU A 249 1.54 11.38 17.84
CA GLU A 249 0.19 11.33 18.41
C GLU A 249 -0.67 12.53 17.99
N GLY A 250 -0.05 13.70 17.85
CA GLY A 250 -0.68 14.94 17.38
C GLY A 250 -0.74 15.10 15.85
N HIS A 251 -0.30 14.10 15.08
CA HIS A 251 -0.30 14.20 13.62
C HIS A 251 -1.73 14.27 13.06
N PHE A 252 -2.05 15.36 12.35
CA PHE A 252 -3.39 15.70 11.86
C PHE A 252 -3.31 16.36 10.46
N CYS A 253 -3.05 15.59 9.39
CA CYS A 253 -2.94 16.16 8.03
C CYS A 253 -4.05 15.75 7.05
N GLY A 254 -4.81 14.68 7.30
CA GLY A 254 -5.87 14.19 6.38
C GLY A 254 -5.38 13.59 5.05
N SER A 255 -4.11 13.81 4.71
CA SER A 255 -3.54 13.50 3.39
C SER A 255 -2.50 12.40 3.38
N CYS A 256 -2.30 11.64 4.47
CA CYS A 256 -1.23 10.61 4.56
C CYS A 256 -1.18 9.62 3.38
N HIS A 257 -2.31 9.38 2.71
CA HIS A 257 -2.40 8.50 1.55
C HIS A 257 -1.86 9.14 0.26
N LEU A 258 -1.82 10.46 0.18
CA LEU A 258 -1.28 11.25 -0.93
C LEU A 258 0.19 11.64 -0.71
N GLY A 259 0.87 10.98 0.22
CA GLY A 259 2.16 11.44 0.77
C GLY A 259 1.95 12.41 1.94
N CYS A 260 2.97 12.59 2.77
CA CYS A 260 2.83 13.36 4.02
C CYS A 260 3.56 14.71 3.90
N PRO A 261 2.85 15.83 3.68
CA PRO A 261 3.50 17.15 3.51
C PRO A 261 4.20 17.65 4.78
N THR A 262 3.81 17.15 5.95
CA THR A 262 4.49 17.48 7.22
C THR A 262 5.79 16.69 7.42
N GLY A 263 6.00 15.62 6.66
CA GLY A 263 7.16 14.73 6.82
C GLY A 263 7.14 13.87 8.08
N GLU A 264 6.07 13.90 8.88
CA GLU A 264 6.02 13.22 10.18
C GLU A 264 5.71 11.72 10.09
N LYS A 265 5.07 11.28 8.98
CA LYS A 265 4.73 9.86 8.77
C LYS A 265 5.98 9.05 8.44
N ARG A 266 6.16 7.95 9.15
CA ARG A 266 7.37 7.12 9.11
C ARG A 266 7.19 5.91 8.20
N GLY A 267 7.39 6.10 6.89
CA GLY A 267 7.46 5.03 5.89
C GLY A 267 8.88 4.46 5.77
N THR A 268 9.12 3.49 4.88
CA THR A 268 10.48 2.95 4.65
C THR A 268 11.42 4.00 4.03
N ASP A 269 10.87 4.97 3.31
CA ASP A 269 11.53 6.15 2.73
C ASP A 269 12.14 7.10 3.77
N THR A 270 11.47 7.30 4.90
CA THR A 270 11.98 8.14 6.01
C THR A 270 12.63 7.34 7.14
N THR A 271 12.63 6.00 7.04
CA THR A 271 13.19 5.12 8.07
C THR A 271 14.28 4.19 7.54
N TRP A 272 13.91 2.98 7.13
CA TRP A 272 14.85 1.92 6.78
C TRP A 272 15.77 2.27 5.61
N LEU A 273 15.28 2.96 4.59
CA LEU A 273 16.12 3.40 3.47
C LEU A 273 17.14 4.46 3.90
N VAL A 274 16.79 5.32 4.87
CA VAL A 274 17.74 6.26 5.47
C VAL A 274 18.86 5.50 6.18
N ASP A 275 18.51 4.46 6.96
CA ASP A 275 19.52 3.62 7.63
C ASP A 275 20.40 2.87 6.63
N ALA A 276 19.84 2.41 5.51
CA ALA A 276 20.56 1.71 4.46
C ALA A 276 21.56 2.66 3.76
N VAL A 277 21.08 3.85 3.37
CA VAL A 277 21.89 4.89 2.69
C VAL A 277 23.01 5.40 3.61
N ALA A 278 22.73 5.61 4.89
CA ALA A 278 23.75 5.98 5.89
C ALA A 278 24.89 4.94 6.00
N ARG A 279 24.65 3.70 5.57
CA ARG A 279 25.62 2.60 5.51
C ARG A 279 26.17 2.34 4.10
N GLY A 280 25.94 3.27 3.17
CA GLY A 280 26.51 3.23 1.83
C GLY A 280 25.73 2.40 0.80
N ALA A 281 24.46 2.08 1.09
CA ALA A 281 23.54 1.55 0.09
C ALA A 281 23.19 2.62 -0.95
N VAL A 282 22.89 2.17 -2.17
CA VAL A 282 22.52 3.06 -3.28
C VAL A 282 21.08 2.78 -3.70
N VAL A 283 20.27 3.83 -3.80
CA VAL A 283 18.86 3.74 -4.23
C VAL A 283 18.73 4.35 -5.63
N LEU A 284 18.56 3.50 -6.64
CA LEU A 284 18.37 3.90 -8.03
C LEU A 284 16.87 4.04 -8.32
N THR A 285 16.39 5.26 -8.53
CA THR A 285 14.98 5.57 -8.79
C THR A 285 14.72 5.76 -10.29
N GLY A 286 13.46 5.74 -10.69
CA GLY A 286 13.09 5.82 -12.11
C GLY A 286 13.65 4.66 -12.94
N CYS A 287 13.83 3.49 -12.35
CA CYS A 287 14.43 2.32 -12.99
C CYS A 287 13.57 1.07 -12.76
N LYS A 288 13.09 0.47 -13.86
CA LYS A 288 12.22 -0.71 -13.82
C LYS A 288 13.03 -1.97 -14.09
N ALA A 289 13.03 -2.93 -13.16
CA ALA A 289 13.57 -4.26 -13.43
C ALA A 289 12.71 -5.02 -14.45
N GLU A 290 13.37 -5.67 -15.41
CA GLU A 290 12.71 -6.45 -16.45
C GLU A 290 12.72 -7.95 -16.11
N ARG A 291 13.86 -8.46 -15.63
CA ARG A 291 14.07 -9.87 -15.30
C ARG A 291 15.34 -10.07 -14.47
N PHE A 292 15.35 -11.08 -13.64
CA PHE A 292 16.56 -11.64 -13.05
C PHE A 292 17.38 -12.42 -14.08
N ILE A 293 18.68 -12.49 -13.85
CA ILE A 293 19.64 -13.23 -14.65
C ILE A 293 19.85 -14.56 -13.96
N LEU A 294 19.44 -15.65 -14.62
CA LEU A 294 19.55 -17.01 -14.11
C LEU A 294 20.54 -17.81 -14.96
N GLU A 295 21.47 -18.48 -14.29
CA GLU A 295 22.43 -19.41 -14.90
C GLU A 295 22.12 -20.83 -14.44
N SER A 296 22.47 -21.82 -15.27
CA SER A 296 22.36 -23.24 -14.87
C SER A 296 23.26 -23.52 -13.67
N SER A 297 22.71 -24.15 -12.64
CA SER A 297 23.52 -24.53 -11.47
C SER A 297 24.51 -25.63 -11.87
N SER A 298 25.79 -25.41 -11.56
CA SER A 298 26.86 -26.40 -11.80
C SER A 298 26.82 -27.58 -10.82
N ASN A 299 25.99 -27.52 -9.77
CA ASN A 299 25.90 -28.59 -8.76
C ASN A 299 24.48 -28.76 -8.17
N PRO A 300 23.50 -29.27 -8.94
CA PRO A 300 22.09 -29.35 -8.53
C PRO A 300 21.84 -30.23 -7.29
N SER A 301 22.74 -31.17 -6.98
CA SER A 301 22.56 -32.18 -5.93
C SER A 301 22.66 -31.64 -4.50
N LYS A 302 23.30 -30.47 -4.29
CA LYS A 302 23.51 -29.90 -2.93
C LYS A 302 22.41 -28.95 -2.47
N SER A 303 21.78 -28.19 -3.38
CA SER A 303 20.71 -27.25 -3.04
C SER A 303 19.33 -27.71 -3.49
N GLY A 304 19.24 -28.73 -4.36
CA GLY A 304 17.99 -29.13 -5.01
C GLY A 304 17.49 -28.12 -6.04
N ARG A 305 18.24 -27.02 -6.29
CA ARG A 305 17.86 -25.93 -7.18
C ARG A 305 18.59 -26.05 -8.51
N SER A 306 17.83 -25.94 -9.60
CA SER A 306 18.36 -26.13 -10.97
C SER A 306 19.11 -24.91 -11.51
N ARG A 307 18.89 -23.73 -10.92
CA ARG A 307 19.46 -22.45 -11.39
C ARG A 307 20.09 -21.67 -10.25
N LYS A 308 20.95 -20.72 -10.62
CA LYS A 308 21.53 -19.72 -9.75
C LYS A 308 21.21 -18.33 -10.27
N CYS A 309 20.79 -17.43 -9.38
CA CYS A 309 20.57 -16.03 -9.72
C CYS A 309 21.87 -15.23 -9.54
N VAL A 310 22.25 -14.46 -10.56
CA VAL A 310 23.54 -13.73 -10.60
C VAL A 310 23.38 -12.23 -10.80
N GLY A 311 22.13 -11.74 -10.84
CA GLY A 311 21.85 -10.33 -11.06
C GLY A 311 20.46 -10.05 -11.62
N VAL A 312 20.27 -8.81 -12.05
CA VAL A 312 19.02 -8.31 -12.64
C VAL A 312 19.32 -7.42 -13.84
N VAL A 313 18.46 -7.50 -14.86
CA VAL A 313 18.42 -6.54 -15.96
C VAL A 313 17.31 -5.53 -15.68
N ALA A 314 17.62 -4.24 -15.78
CA ALA A 314 16.70 -3.15 -15.53
C ALA A 314 16.81 -2.07 -16.62
N THR A 315 15.74 -1.31 -16.79
CA THR A 315 15.64 -0.22 -17.77
C THR A 315 15.30 1.07 -17.03
N CYS A 316 16.10 2.11 -17.23
CA CYS A 316 15.82 3.44 -16.72
C CYS A 316 14.69 4.07 -17.54
N LEU A 317 13.79 4.77 -16.87
CA LEU A 317 12.57 5.34 -17.45
C LEU A 317 12.74 6.81 -17.89
N GLY A 318 13.96 7.32 -17.92
CA GLY A 318 14.30 8.67 -18.40
C GLY A 318 14.78 8.65 -19.85
N ASP A 319 14.49 9.72 -20.60
CA ASP A 319 14.82 9.81 -22.03
C ASP A 319 16.33 9.87 -22.31
N GLY A 320 17.13 10.31 -21.32
CA GLY A 320 18.57 10.47 -21.46
C GLY A 320 19.40 9.18 -21.38
N ILE A 321 18.82 8.07 -20.92
CA ILE A 321 19.52 6.79 -20.75
C ILE A 321 19.04 5.82 -21.82
N THR A 322 19.91 5.54 -22.79
CA THR A 322 19.57 4.71 -23.95
C THR A 322 19.85 3.23 -23.73
N ARG A 323 20.72 2.89 -22.76
CA ARG A 323 21.19 1.52 -22.53
C ARG A 323 20.53 0.91 -21.29
N LYS A 324 20.35 -0.41 -21.32
CA LYS A 324 19.87 -1.18 -20.16
C LYS A 324 20.95 -1.28 -19.09
N LEU A 325 20.53 -1.51 -17.85
CA LEU A 325 21.42 -1.80 -16.74
C LEU A 325 21.44 -3.30 -16.45
N ARG A 326 22.64 -3.87 -16.35
CA ARG A 326 22.92 -5.20 -15.84
C ARG A 326 23.55 -5.05 -14.45
N ILE A 327 22.79 -5.33 -13.40
CA ILE A 327 23.28 -5.27 -12.03
C ILE A 327 23.64 -6.69 -11.61
N GLU A 328 24.94 -6.96 -11.47
CA GLU A 328 25.47 -8.24 -11.02
C GLU A 328 25.52 -8.27 -9.49
N ALA A 329 24.99 -9.33 -8.90
CA ALA A 329 24.91 -9.49 -7.45
C ALA A 329 25.02 -10.95 -7.04
N ARG A 330 25.50 -11.19 -5.81
CA ARG A 330 25.56 -12.54 -5.23
C ARG A 330 24.20 -12.99 -4.71
N VAL A 331 23.41 -12.03 -4.23
CA VAL A 331 22.03 -12.23 -3.77
C VAL A 331 21.12 -11.23 -4.46
N CYS A 332 19.99 -11.72 -4.93
CA CYS A 332 18.94 -10.93 -5.56
C CYS A 332 17.66 -11.05 -4.73
N ILE A 333 16.99 -9.94 -4.47
CA ILE A 333 15.75 -9.90 -3.69
C ILE A 333 14.64 -9.25 -4.53
N ALA A 334 13.53 -9.95 -4.72
CA ALA A 334 12.31 -9.40 -5.27
C ALA A 334 11.45 -8.82 -4.13
N ALA A 335 11.17 -7.53 -4.19
CA ALA A 335 10.37 -6.79 -3.21
C ALA A 335 9.40 -5.81 -3.90
N CYS A 336 8.85 -6.20 -5.06
CA CYS A 336 8.00 -5.36 -5.89
C CYS A 336 6.53 -5.31 -5.45
N GLY A 337 6.17 -6.03 -4.38
CA GLY A 337 4.80 -6.18 -3.90
C GLY A 337 4.05 -7.33 -4.59
N ALA A 338 2.91 -7.70 -4.02
CA ALA A 338 2.16 -8.90 -4.45
C ALA A 338 1.65 -8.85 -5.89
N LEU A 339 1.56 -7.67 -6.50
CA LEU A 339 1.10 -7.55 -7.88
C LEU A 339 2.23 -7.59 -8.91
N MET A 340 3.45 -7.16 -8.55
CA MET A 340 4.55 -6.96 -9.49
C MET A 340 5.68 -7.99 -9.33
N THR A 341 5.82 -8.61 -8.16
CA THR A 341 6.78 -9.69 -7.95
C THR A 341 6.49 -10.92 -8.83
N PRO A 342 5.25 -11.42 -8.96
CA PRO A 342 5.00 -12.58 -9.79
C PRO A 342 5.31 -12.39 -11.29
N PRO A 343 4.92 -11.26 -11.94
CA PRO A 343 5.35 -10.97 -13.31
C PRO A 343 6.87 -10.95 -13.48
N LEU A 344 7.61 -10.34 -12.55
CA LEU A 344 9.08 -10.28 -12.59
C LEU A 344 9.72 -11.67 -12.46
N LEU A 345 9.20 -12.52 -11.57
CA LEU A 345 9.70 -13.89 -11.42
C LEU A 345 9.43 -14.72 -12.70
N ARG A 346 8.25 -14.57 -13.31
CA ARG A 346 7.90 -15.26 -14.56
C ARG A 346 8.73 -14.77 -15.74
N SER A 347 8.97 -13.46 -15.87
CA SER A 347 9.82 -12.91 -16.94
C SER A 347 11.28 -13.36 -16.81
N SER A 348 11.69 -13.76 -15.61
CA SER A 348 12.99 -14.38 -15.32
C SER A 348 13.08 -15.85 -15.71
N GLY A 349 11.97 -16.47 -16.15
CA GLY A 349 11.90 -17.85 -16.62
C GLY A 349 11.57 -18.89 -15.55
N LEU A 350 11.17 -18.47 -14.35
CA LEU A 350 10.70 -19.36 -13.27
C LEU A 350 9.33 -19.96 -13.62
N LYS A 351 9.11 -21.23 -13.26
CA LYS A 351 7.96 -22.04 -13.68
C LYS A 351 7.12 -22.60 -12.52
N ASN A 352 7.49 -22.32 -11.27
CA ASN A 352 6.72 -22.77 -10.10
C ASN A 352 5.26 -22.31 -10.21
N SER A 353 4.34 -23.26 -10.06
CA SER A 353 2.89 -23.07 -10.27
C SER A 353 2.25 -22.11 -9.26
N HIS A 354 2.89 -21.86 -8.12
CA HIS A 354 2.43 -20.94 -7.08
C HIS A 354 2.80 -19.48 -7.37
N ILE A 355 3.71 -19.20 -8.32
CA ILE A 355 4.02 -17.83 -8.70
C ILE A 355 2.79 -17.20 -9.36
N GLY A 356 2.22 -16.19 -8.70
CA GLY A 356 1.03 -15.46 -9.13
C GLY A 356 -0.29 -16.15 -8.79
N ARG A 357 -0.30 -17.14 -7.89
CA ARG A 357 -1.53 -17.73 -7.31
C ARG A 357 -1.61 -17.38 -5.84
N ASN A 358 -2.75 -17.65 -5.19
CA ASN A 358 -2.95 -17.36 -3.76
C ASN A 358 -2.91 -15.86 -3.43
N LEU A 359 -3.37 -15.02 -4.36
CA LEU A 359 -3.46 -13.58 -4.10
C LEU A 359 -4.65 -13.31 -3.18
N HIS A 360 -4.38 -12.79 -1.98
CA HIS A 360 -5.40 -12.26 -1.09
C HIS A 360 -5.44 -10.74 -1.20
N LEU A 361 -6.66 -10.18 -1.19
CA LEU A 361 -6.89 -8.75 -1.37
C LEU A 361 -7.41 -8.04 -0.12
N HIS A 362 -7.76 -8.75 0.98
CA HIS A 362 -8.52 -8.15 2.09
C HIS A 362 -9.67 -7.27 1.56
N PRO A 363 -10.68 -7.87 0.90
CA PRO A 363 -11.73 -7.10 0.27
C PRO A 363 -12.42 -6.23 1.31
N VAL A 364 -12.72 -4.99 0.90
CA VAL A 364 -13.50 -4.07 1.71
C VAL A 364 -14.80 -3.72 1.00
N SER A 365 -15.89 -3.69 1.76
CA SER A 365 -17.16 -3.12 1.33
C SER A 365 -17.45 -1.88 2.17
N MET A 366 -17.80 -0.77 1.51
CA MET A 366 -17.99 0.53 2.18
C MET A 366 -19.47 0.86 2.33
N ALA A 367 -19.81 1.42 3.48
CA ALA A 367 -21.05 2.16 3.73
C ALA A 367 -20.71 3.64 3.90
N TRP A 368 -21.69 4.50 3.63
CA TRP A 368 -21.59 5.93 3.82
C TRP A 368 -22.75 6.45 4.68
N GLY A 369 -22.49 7.52 5.42
CA GLY A 369 -23.49 8.24 6.22
C GLY A 369 -23.31 9.74 6.09
N TYR A 370 -24.42 10.46 5.90
CA TYR A 370 -24.45 11.93 5.79
C TYR A 370 -24.82 12.56 7.12
N PHE A 371 -23.99 13.48 7.61
CA PHE A 371 -24.14 14.16 8.91
C PHE A 371 -24.20 15.68 8.71
N PRO A 372 -25.40 16.24 8.45
CA PRO A 372 -25.56 17.68 8.31
C PRO A 372 -25.07 18.39 9.58
N GLU A 373 -24.55 19.61 9.42
CA GLU A 373 -24.06 20.38 10.56
C GLU A 373 -25.24 20.74 11.49
N ASN A 374 -25.18 20.26 12.73
CA ASN A 374 -26.16 20.58 13.77
C ASN A 374 -25.45 21.16 14.99
N LYS A 375 -25.40 22.49 15.06
CA LYS A 375 -24.73 23.21 16.16
C LYS A 375 -25.47 23.12 17.50
N GLN A 376 -26.69 22.60 17.50
CA GLN A 376 -27.53 22.47 18.69
C GLN A 376 -27.34 21.12 19.41
N GLU A 377 -26.54 20.19 18.85
CA GLU A 377 -26.26 18.93 19.53
C GLU A 377 -25.33 19.11 20.73
N PRO A 378 -25.52 18.34 21.82
CA PRO A 378 -24.66 18.42 23.01
C PRO A 378 -23.18 18.14 22.74
N ARG A 379 -22.88 17.35 21.70
CA ARG A 379 -21.53 17.04 21.23
C ARG A 379 -21.48 17.11 19.70
N PRO A 380 -21.32 18.29 19.10
CA PRO A 380 -21.36 18.44 17.65
C PRO A 380 -20.16 17.74 16.99
N LEU A 381 -20.42 16.98 15.92
CA LEU A 381 -19.38 16.37 15.10
C LEU A 381 -18.64 17.45 14.29
N THR A 382 -17.44 17.82 14.72
CA THR A 382 -16.58 18.83 14.08
C THR A 382 -15.69 18.26 12.97
N GLY A 383 -15.22 19.13 12.08
CA GLY A 383 -14.29 18.81 10.99
C GLY A 383 -14.96 18.31 9.71
N THR A 384 -14.13 17.99 8.71
CA THR A 384 -14.56 17.45 7.42
C THR A 384 -14.01 16.04 7.16
N CYS A 385 -14.60 15.32 6.19
CA CYS A 385 -14.20 13.95 5.85
C CYS A 385 -12.77 13.82 5.31
N CYS A 386 -12.14 14.92 4.87
CA CYS A 386 -10.77 14.96 4.37
C CYS A 386 -9.75 15.49 5.39
N GLU A 387 -10.17 15.78 6.62
CA GLU A 387 -9.30 16.32 7.68
C GLU A 387 -8.91 15.26 8.71
N GLY A 388 -7.68 15.38 9.20
CA GLY A 388 -7.24 14.76 10.45
C GLY A 388 -6.62 13.37 10.36
N GLY A 389 -6.55 12.70 11.52
CA GLY A 389 -6.07 11.34 11.63
C GLY A 389 -7.02 10.37 10.90
N ILE A 390 -6.48 9.56 9.99
CA ILE A 390 -7.32 8.86 9.02
C ILE A 390 -7.88 7.53 9.51
N ILE A 391 -7.06 6.61 10.03
CA ILE A 391 -7.53 5.34 10.60
C ILE A 391 -7.09 5.32 12.07
N THR A 392 -7.88 5.95 12.95
CA THR A 392 -7.58 6.05 14.40
C THR A 392 -8.49 5.18 15.24
N THR A 393 -9.67 4.82 14.74
CA THR A 393 -10.64 3.94 15.39
C THR A 393 -10.91 2.70 14.56
N MET A 394 -11.08 1.56 15.24
CA MET A 394 -11.63 0.34 14.64
C MET A 394 -12.63 -0.34 15.57
N HIS A 395 -13.51 -1.14 14.99
CA HIS A 395 -14.40 -2.05 15.71
C HIS A 395 -14.27 -3.46 15.14
N ARG A 396 -14.12 -4.47 16.01
CA ARG A 396 -14.09 -5.88 15.59
C ARG A 396 -15.51 -6.45 15.56
N VAL A 397 -15.94 -6.91 14.39
CA VAL A 397 -17.28 -7.50 14.18
C VAL A 397 -17.24 -9.01 14.40
N THR A 398 -16.25 -9.68 13.80
CA THR A 398 -16.02 -11.13 13.92
C THR A 398 -14.52 -11.39 14.08
N ALA A 399 -14.11 -12.66 14.17
CA ALA A 399 -12.69 -13.02 14.13
C ALA A 399 -12.02 -12.62 12.79
N ARG A 400 -12.81 -12.55 11.70
CA ARG A 400 -12.32 -12.23 10.34
C ARG A 400 -12.67 -10.83 9.86
N THR A 401 -13.56 -10.12 10.54
CA THR A 401 -14.13 -8.86 10.03
C THR A 401 -13.91 -7.71 11.01
N ILE A 402 -13.33 -6.62 10.51
CA ILE A 402 -13.15 -5.37 11.23
C ILE A 402 -13.83 -4.21 10.47
N VAL A 403 -14.33 -3.23 11.20
CA VAL A 403 -14.85 -1.98 10.66
C VAL A 403 -13.88 -0.85 11.00
N GLN A 404 -13.54 -0.05 9.99
CA GLN A 404 -12.65 1.11 10.09
C GLN A 404 -13.23 2.25 9.24
N ALA A 405 -12.76 3.47 9.48
CA ALA A 405 -13.11 4.65 8.69
C ALA A 405 -11.89 5.08 7.87
N PRO A 406 -11.97 5.21 6.53
CA PRO A 406 -10.89 5.74 5.71
C PRO A 406 -10.99 7.28 5.66
N ALA A 407 -10.07 7.92 4.96
CA ALA A 407 -10.26 9.27 4.41
C ALA A 407 -10.11 9.14 2.90
N LEU A 408 -11.08 9.71 2.20
CA LEU A 408 -11.19 9.62 0.75
C LEU A 408 -11.20 11.04 0.20
N GLY A 409 -10.31 11.32 -0.73
CA GLY A 409 -10.39 12.53 -1.55
C GLY A 409 -11.67 12.54 -2.40
N PRO A 410 -12.03 13.71 -2.97
CA PRO A 410 -13.24 13.86 -3.78
C PRO A 410 -13.28 12.93 -5.01
N GLY A 411 -12.14 12.67 -5.66
CA GLY A 411 -12.00 11.75 -6.79
C GLY A 411 -12.17 10.28 -6.39
N CYS A 412 -11.58 9.85 -5.27
CA CYS A 412 -11.78 8.52 -4.72
C CYS A 412 -13.25 8.30 -4.32
N MET A 413 -13.87 9.28 -3.64
CA MET A 413 -15.29 9.20 -3.30
C MET A 413 -16.17 9.13 -4.55
N ALA A 414 -15.93 10.00 -5.54
CA ALA A 414 -16.68 10.01 -6.79
C ALA A 414 -16.60 8.67 -7.54
N SER A 415 -15.44 8.01 -7.48
CA SER A 415 -15.24 6.69 -8.10
C SER A 415 -16.05 5.56 -7.44
N LEU A 416 -16.49 5.75 -6.19
CA LEU A 416 -17.34 4.80 -5.46
C LEU A 416 -18.84 5.10 -5.62
N ILE A 417 -19.22 6.32 -5.98
CA ILE A 417 -20.62 6.70 -6.09
C ILE A 417 -21.24 6.01 -7.32
N PRO A 418 -22.30 5.20 -7.14
CA PRO A 418 -23.01 4.60 -8.26
C PRO A 418 -23.69 5.70 -9.08
N TRP A 419 -23.71 5.54 -10.41
CA TRP A 419 -24.38 6.50 -11.29
C TRP A 419 -25.89 6.26 -11.34
N GLU A 420 -26.65 7.12 -10.67
CA GLU A 420 -28.13 7.17 -10.79
C GLU A 420 -28.58 8.28 -11.77
N SER A 421 -28.06 9.50 -11.60
CA SER A 421 -28.32 10.63 -12.49
C SER A 421 -27.29 11.75 -12.27
N GLY A 422 -27.21 12.69 -13.22
CA GLY A 422 -26.34 13.88 -13.05
C GLY A 422 -26.77 14.80 -11.90
N ARG A 423 -28.05 14.80 -11.50
CA ARG A 423 -28.53 15.54 -10.33
C ARG A 423 -28.08 14.86 -9.04
N ASP A 424 -28.30 13.55 -8.95
CA ASP A 424 -27.94 12.75 -7.77
C ASP A 424 -26.43 12.83 -7.47
N MET A 425 -25.58 12.65 -8.50
CA MET A 425 -24.13 12.80 -8.35
C MET A 425 -23.74 14.19 -7.82
N LYS A 426 -24.34 15.26 -8.34
CA LYS A 426 -24.09 16.63 -7.84
C LYS A 426 -24.52 16.79 -6.37
N ASP A 427 -25.68 16.26 -6.01
CA ASP A 427 -26.21 16.37 -4.66
C ASP A 427 -25.35 15.59 -3.66
N ARG A 428 -24.82 14.42 -4.03
CA ARG A 428 -23.86 13.65 -3.22
C ARG A 428 -22.53 14.39 -3.08
N MET A 429 -21.97 14.90 -4.18
CA MET A 429 -20.70 15.64 -4.13
C MET A 429 -20.82 16.94 -3.31
N ARG A 430 -21.95 17.64 -3.36
CA ARG A 430 -22.22 18.81 -2.48
C ARG A 430 -22.19 18.46 -0.99
N ARG A 431 -22.46 17.20 -0.64
CA ARG A 431 -22.43 16.69 0.74
C ARG A 431 -21.09 16.08 1.13
N TYR A 432 -20.09 16.09 0.24
CA TYR A 432 -18.79 15.44 0.40
C TYR A 432 -18.18 15.67 1.78
N ALA A 433 -17.93 16.93 2.17
CA ALA A 433 -17.25 17.28 3.41
C ALA A 433 -17.92 16.71 4.68
N ARG A 434 -19.22 16.40 4.62
CA ARG A 434 -20.05 15.93 5.73
C ARG A 434 -20.56 14.50 5.54
N THR A 435 -19.92 13.74 4.64
CA THR A 435 -20.21 12.33 4.42
C THR A 435 -19.08 11.48 4.97
N ALA A 436 -19.36 10.71 6.03
CA ALA A 436 -18.42 9.75 6.61
C ALA A 436 -18.56 8.40 5.90
N HIS A 437 -17.44 7.72 5.69
CA HIS A 437 -17.39 6.36 5.18
C HIS A 437 -16.91 5.42 6.29
N ALA A 438 -17.53 4.26 6.37
CA ALA A 438 -17.09 3.15 7.20
C ALA A 438 -17.02 1.90 6.33
N PHE A 439 -15.90 1.20 6.36
CA PHE A 439 -15.71 -0.01 5.57
C PHE A 439 -15.59 -1.23 6.46
N ALA A 440 -16.19 -2.33 6.02
CA ALA A 440 -15.93 -3.65 6.55
C ALA A 440 -14.79 -4.30 5.77
N LEU A 441 -13.69 -4.59 6.45
CA LEU A 441 -12.55 -5.33 5.91
C LEU A 441 -12.64 -6.78 6.38
N VAL A 442 -12.57 -7.70 5.42
CA VAL A 442 -12.65 -9.14 5.68
C VAL A 442 -11.30 -9.81 5.42
N ARG A 443 -10.90 -10.68 6.34
CA ARG A 443 -9.84 -11.66 6.14
C ARG A 443 -10.33 -12.73 5.17
N ASP A 444 -10.01 -12.57 3.90
CA ASP A 444 -10.50 -13.42 2.83
C ASP A 444 -9.90 -14.82 2.83
N ARG A 445 -10.75 -15.83 2.64
CA ARG A 445 -10.36 -17.21 2.31
C ARG A 445 -10.25 -17.42 0.80
N GLY A 446 -11.06 -16.69 0.02
CA GLY A 446 -10.99 -16.64 -1.42
C GLY A 446 -9.61 -16.19 -1.89
N ALA A 447 -9.14 -16.81 -2.96
CA ALA A 447 -7.82 -16.57 -3.53
C ALA A 447 -7.91 -16.12 -4.99
N GLY A 448 -7.17 -15.08 -5.32
CA GLY A 448 -6.99 -14.56 -6.66
C GLY A 448 -5.72 -15.03 -7.35
N THR A 449 -5.49 -14.48 -8.53
CA THR A 449 -4.29 -14.73 -9.35
C THR A 449 -3.78 -13.46 -10.01
N VAL A 450 -2.46 -13.42 -10.23
CA VAL A 450 -1.74 -12.41 -11.00
C VAL A 450 -1.21 -13.08 -12.27
N GLY A 451 -1.83 -12.76 -13.40
CA GLY A 451 -1.46 -13.31 -14.71
C GLY A 451 -0.28 -12.58 -15.37
N GLY A 452 -0.08 -11.32 -15.01
CA GLY A 452 0.91 -10.40 -15.57
C GLY A 452 0.68 -8.99 -15.02
N GLU A 453 1.48 -8.01 -15.43
CA GLU A 453 1.31 -6.62 -15.00
C GLU A 453 -0.12 -6.11 -15.33
N GLY A 454 -0.83 -5.58 -14.33
CA GLY A 454 -2.22 -5.14 -14.46
C GLY A 454 -3.26 -6.24 -14.70
N ARG A 455 -2.87 -7.51 -14.81
CA ARG A 455 -3.79 -8.64 -15.05
C ARG A 455 -4.06 -9.40 -13.76
N VAL A 456 -4.94 -8.84 -12.94
CA VAL A 456 -5.32 -9.39 -11.63
C VAL A 456 -6.74 -9.96 -11.70
N ARG A 457 -6.94 -11.20 -11.23
CA ARG A 457 -8.28 -11.79 -11.05
C ARG A 457 -8.49 -12.11 -9.59
N TYR A 458 -9.65 -11.73 -9.07
CA TYR A 458 -10.03 -12.03 -7.69
C TYR A 458 -11.55 -12.10 -7.60
N SER A 459 -12.01 -13.07 -6.81
CA SER A 459 -13.41 -13.20 -6.42
C SER A 459 -13.46 -13.64 -4.95
N PRO A 460 -14.22 -12.96 -4.10
CA PRO A 460 -14.46 -13.43 -2.74
C PRO A 460 -15.15 -14.81 -2.79
N SER A 461 -14.86 -15.67 -1.82
CA SER A 461 -15.62 -16.91 -1.65
C SER A 461 -17.04 -16.62 -1.13
N GLY A 462 -17.94 -17.60 -1.15
CA GLY A 462 -19.30 -17.43 -0.60
C GLY A 462 -19.27 -16.99 0.88
N GLU A 463 -18.37 -17.61 1.67
CA GLU A 463 -18.18 -17.22 3.06
C GLU A 463 -17.65 -15.79 3.22
N ASP A 464 -16.74 -15.36 2.34
CA ASP A 464 -16.21 -13.99 2.38
C ASP A 464 -17.31 -12.98 2.04
N ALA A 465 -18.19 -13.31 1.09
CA ALA A 465 -19.35 -12.47 0.75
C ALA A 465 -20.33 -12.34 1.93
N ASP A 466 -20.57 -13.42 2.67
CA ASP A 466 -21.39 -13.39 3.89
C ASP A 466 -20.76 -12.54 5.00
N GLU A 467 -19.45 -12.68 5.24
CA GLU A 467 -18.72 -11.84 6.21
C GLU A 467 -18.75 -10.36 5.80
N LEU A 468 -18.55 -10.06 4.51
CA LEU A 468 -18.63 -8.71 3.98
C LEU A 468 -20.02 -8.12 4.20
N ARG A 469 -21.09 -8.90 3.96
CA ARG A 469 -22.48 -8.48 4.17
C ARG A 469 -22.74 -8.20 5.66
N CYS A 470 -22.31 -9.09 6.55
CA CYS A 470 -22.43 -8.92 7.99
C CYS A 470 -21.69 -7.67 8.49
N GLY A 471 -20.47 -7.46 8.00
CA GLY A 471 -19.67 -6.28 8.30
C GLY A 471 -20.31 -4.99 7.77
N LEU A 472 -20.85 -5.01 6.55
CA LEU A 472 -21.51 -3.86 5.95
C LEU A 472 -22.80 -3.49 6.71
N ARG A 473 -23.61 -4.48 7.10
CA ARG A 473 -24.77 -4.27 7.98
C ARG A 473 -24.35 -3.66 9.33
N ARG A 474 -23.23 -4.13 9.90
CA ARG A 474 -22.69 -3.57 11.14
C ARG A 474 -22.25 -2.11 10.95
N ALA A 475 -21.55 -1.79 9.87
CA ALA A 475 -21.14 -0.42 9.56
C ALA A 475 -22.34 0.51 9.41
N LEU A 476 -23.40 0.08 8.73
CA LEU A 476 -24.65 0.85 8.59
C LEU A 476 -25.31 1.12 9.94
N ARG A 477 -25.44 0.10 10.82
CA ARG A 477 -25.98 0.29 12.18
C ARG A 477 -25.15 1.31 12.97
N ILE A 478 -23.82 1.23 12.88
CA ILE A 478 -22.93 2.20 13.55
C ILE A 478 -23.16 3.62 13.02
N LEU A 479 -23.27 3.80 11.70
CA LEU A 479 -23.53 5.12 11.11
C LEU A 479 -24.89 5.69 11.52
N VAL A 480 -25.94 4.86 11.56
CA VAL A 480 -27.27 5.27 12.05
C VAL A 480 -27.21 5.67 13.52
N ALA A 481 -26.59 4.86 14.36
CA ALA A 481 -26.45 5.13 15.79
C ALA A 481 -25.58 6.36 16.10
N ALA A 482 -24.65 6.70 15.19
CA ALA A 482 -23.86 7.93 15.28
C ALA A 482 -24.66 9.20 14.93
N GLY A 483 -25.92 9.08 14.50
CA GLY A 483 -26.78 10.22 14.16
C GLY A 483 -26.76 10.62 12.69
N ALA A 484 -26.48 9.70 11.77
CA ALA A 484 -26.57 9.99 10.34
C ALA A 484 -28.00 10.42 9.96
N ALA A 485 -28.14 11.44 9.11
CA ALA A 485 -29.44 11.83 8.56
C ALA A 485 -29.87 10.91 7.41
N GLU A 486 -28.90 10.35 6.68
CA GLU A 486 -29.08 9.41 5.59
C GLU A 486 -27.88 8.46 5.56
N VAL A 487 -28.13 7.17 5.35
CA VAL A 487 -27.08 6.14 5.21
C VAL A 487 -27.28 5.36 3.91
N GLY A 488 -26.23 4.76 3.40
CA GLY A 488 -26.35 3.89 2.24
C GLY A 488 -25.11 3.09 1.92
N THR A 489 -25.22 2.34 0.83
CA THR A 489 -24.15 1.52 0.26
C THR A 489 -23.73 2.08 -1.10
N HIS A 490 -22.70 1.47 -1.70
CA HIS A 490 -22.27 1.76 -3.07
C HIS A 490 -22.81 0.75 -4.09
N ARG A 491 -23.99 0.17 -3.83
CA ARG A 491 -24.67 -0.69 -4.79
C ARG A 491 -25.15 0.12 -5.99
N SER A 492 -25.16 -0.48 -7.17
CA SER A 492 -25.41 0.18 -8.46
C SER A 492 -26.75 0.89 -8.58
N ASP A 493 -27.74 0.53 -7.77
CA ASP A 493 -29.05 1.17 -7.67
C ASP A 493 -29.11 2.29 -6.62
N GLY A 494 -28.00 2.58 -5.94
CA GLY A 494 -27.91 3.66 -4.96
C GLY A 494 -28.61 3.37 -3.62
N LEU A 495 -28.77 2.09 -3.25
CA LEU A 495 -29.44 1.66 -2.00
C LEU A 495 -29.08 2.55 -0.79
N ARG A 496 -30.09 3.22 -0.24
CA ARG A 496 -29.99 4.21 0.84
C ARG A 496 -31.25 4.32 1.68
N LEU A 497 -31.13 4.84 2.89
CA LEU A 497 -32.18 5.01 3.88
C LEU A 497 -32.05 6.37 4.58
N ARG A 498 -33.16 7.11 4.69
CA ARG A 498 -33.25 8.31 5.53
C ARG A 498 -33.54 7.91 6.97
N CYS A 499 -32.82 8.48 7.92
CA CYS A 499 -32.85 8.05 9.32
C CYS A 499 -33.78 8.89 10.20
N GLY A 500 -34.33 10.00 9.70
CA GLY A 500 -35.26 10.84 10.47
C GLY A 500 -36.57 10.12 10.75
N GLY A 501 -36.92 9.94 12.03
CA GLY A 501 -38.14 9.25 12.46
C GLY A 501 -38.13 7.73 12.23
N LEU A 502 -36.94 7.13 12.08
CA LEU A 502 -36.75 5.73 11.75
C LEU A 502 -37.18 4.81 12.91
N ARG A 503 -37.97 3.78 12.62
CA ARG A 503 -38.27 2.69 13.55
C ARG A 503 -37.27 1.55 13.33
N ASP A 504 -37.03 0.74 14.36
CA ASP A 504 -36.10 -0.39 14.28
C ASP A 504 -36.48 -1.40 13.18
N GLU A 505 -37.78 -1.60 12.94
CA GLU A 505 -38.32 -2.44 11.87
C GLU A 505 -37.92 -1.95 10.47
N ASP A 506 -37.94 -0.63 10.26
CA ASP A 506 -37.59 0.00 8.98
C ASP A 506 -36.08 -0.15 8.71
N LEU A 507 -35.26 -0.05 9.76
CA LEU A 507 -33.82 -0.30 9.68
C LEU A 507 -33.53 -1.76 9.32
N GLU A 508 -34.15 -2.72 10.01
CA GLU A 508 -33.90 -4.14 9.73
C GLU A 508 -34.36 -4.53 8.33
N ALA A 509 -35.51 -4.03 7.86
CA ALA A 509 -35.96 -4.24 6.47
C ALA A 509 -34.94 -3.71 5.45
N PHE A 510 -34.38 -2.51 5.67
CA PHE A 510 -33.32 -1.96 4.84
C PHE A 510 -32.04 -2.82 4.88
N LEU A 511 -31.65 -3.29 6.07
CA LEU A 511 -30.45 -4.13 6.23
C LEU A 511 -30.60 -5.50 5.56
N ASP A 512 -31.82 -6.03 5.44
CA ASP A 512 -32.13 -7.27 4.73
C ASP A 512 -31.96 -7.14 3.22
N GLU A 513 -32.13 -5.93 2.68
CA GLU A 513 -31.80 -5.63 1.28
C GLU A 513 -30.29 -5.51 1.01
N VAL A 514 -29.45 -5.39 2.04
CA VAL A 514 -28.01 -5.19 1.86
C VAL A 514 -27.37 -6.45 1.31
N THR A 515 -26.83 -6.32 0.09
CA THR A 515 -26.12 -7.39 -0.62
C THR A 515 -24.70 -6.98 -0.94
N VAL A 516 -23.78 -7.94 -0.92
CA VAL A 516 -22.44 -7.79 -1.45
C VAL A 516 -22.42 -8.51 -2.79
N ALA A 517 -22.65 -7.74 -3.85
CA ALA A 517 -22.87 -8.28 -5.17
C ALA A 517 -21.57 -8.44 -5.97
N SER A 518 -21.56 -9.44 -6.84
CA SER A 518 -20.50 -9.66 -7.81
C SER A 518 -20.36 -8.46 -8.76
N GLY A 519 -19.13 -8.16 -9.21
CA GLY A 519 -18.86 -6.98 -10.04
C GLY A 519 -19.66 -6.91 -11.35
N PRO A 520 -19.71 -5.73 -12.01
CA PRO A 520 -20.55 -5.47 -13.18
C PRO A 520 -20.30 -6.38 -14.40
N LEU A 521 -19.15 -7.06 -14.46
CA LEU A 521 -18.82 -8.00 -15.53
C LEU A 521 -19.13 -9.47 -15.18
N VAL A 522 -19.74 -9.73 -14.02
CA VAL A 522 -20.19 -11.06 -13.62
C VAL A 522 -21.64 -11.25 -14.08
N PRO A 523 -21.95 -12.26 -14.92
CA PRO A 523 -23.31 -12.52 -15.36
C PRO A 523 -24.24 -12.87 -14.21
N GLY A 524 -25.50 -12.41 -14.27
CA GLY A 524 -26.57 -12.84 -13.35
C GLY A 524 -27.20 -11.72 -12.52
N PRO A 525 -26.44 -10.97 -11.69
CA PRO A 525 -27.05 -10.01 -10.78
C PRO A 525 -27.45 -8.71 -11.48
N ASP A 526 -28.72 -8.29 -11.31
CA ASP A 526 -29.22 -6.99 -11.77
C ASP A 526 -28.60 -5.80 -11.01
N LYS A 527 -28.05 -6.07 -9.81
CA LYS A 527 -27.44 -5.09 -8.91
C LYS A 527 -26.03 -5.53 -8.57
N TRP A 528 -25.05 -4.64 -8.69
CA TRP A 528 -23.65 -4.91 -8.39
C TRP A 528 -23.08 -3.87 -7.42
N ALA A 529 -21.97 -4.17 -6.77
CA ALA A 529 -21.23 -3.21 -5.94
C ALA A 529 -19.73 -3.43 -6.15
N LEU A 530 -18.94 -2.35 -6.05
CA LEU A 530 -17.48 -2.46 -6.11
C LEU A 530 -16.93 -2.76 -4.73
N LEU A 531 -16.03 -3.74 -4.66
CA LEU A 531 -15.15 -3.92 -3.53
C LEU A 531 -13.93 -3.02 -3.69
N ALA A 532 -13.27 -2.68 -2.59
CA ALA A 532 -11.98 -1.98 -2.61
C ALA A 532 -10.88 -2.83 -1.95
N SER A 533 -9.62 -2.53 -2.28
CA SER A 533 -8.46 -3.13 -1.62
C SER A 533 -7.25 -2.20 -1.66
N ALA A 534 -6.63 -1.99 -0.50
CA ALA A 534 -5.30 -1.39 -0.37
C ALA A 534 -4.25 -2.41 0.09
N HIS A 535 -4.63 -3.68 0.24
CA HIS A 535 -3.79 -4.72 0.81
C HIS A 535 -3.67 -5.87 -0.17
N GLN A 536 -2.47 -6.14 -0.67
CA GLN A 536 -2.25 -7.24 -1.60
C GLN A 536 -1.16 -8.17 -1.04
N MET A 537 -1.47 -9.47 -0.95
CA MET A 537 -0.56 -10.44 -0.34
C MET A 537 -0.67 -11.85 -0.92
N GLY A 538 0.32 -12.69 -0.62
CA GLY A 538 0.29 -14.14 -0.85
C GLY A 538 0.55 -14.65 -2.27
N SER A 539 0.77 -13.77 -3.24
CA SER A 539 0.95 -14.15 -4.64
C SER A 539 2.24 -14.93 -4.96
N CYS A 540 3.18 -15.03 -4.01
CA CYS A 540 4.39 -15.85 -4.06
C CYS A 540 4.64 -16.47 -2.68
N ARG A 541 3.61 -17.07 -2.09
CA ARG A 541 3.61 -17.50 -0.68
C ARG A 541 4.78 -18.44 -0.33
N MET A 542 5.24 -18.32 0.92
CA MET A 542 6.12 -19.31 1.54
C MET A 542 5.43 -20.68 1.64
N GLY A 543 6.21 -21.74 1.47
CA GLY A 543 5.77 -23.12 1.70
C GLY A 543 6.86 -23.95 2.36
N SER A 544 6.45 -25.07 2.96
CA SER A 544 7.37 -26.07 3.52
C SER A 544 8.01 -26.95 2.44
N SER A 545 7.39 -27.03 1.26
CA SER A 545 7.94 -27.70 0.07
C SER A 545 7.66 -26.93 -1.23
N PRO A 546 8.32 -27.28 -2.36
CA PRO A 546 8.00 -26.71 -3.67
C PRO A 546 6.56 -26.95 -4.14
N ARG A 547 5.86 -27.93 -3.55
CA ARG A 547 4.45 -28.21 -3.85
C ARG A 547 3.49 -27.29 -3.11
N ASP A 548 3.97 -26.60 -2.08
CA ASP A 548 3.13 -25.84 -1.16
C ASP A 548 3.27 -24.33 -1.33
N GLY A 549 4.39 -23.85 -1.92
CA GLY A 549 4.63 -22.42 -2.12
C GLY A 549 5.60 -22.10 -3.25
N ALA A 550 5.74 -20.81 -3.55
CA ALA A 550 6.65 -20.30 -4.58
C ALA A 550 8.11 -20.23 -4.07
N VAL A 551 8.27 -20.06 -2.76
CA VAL A 551 9.55 -19.95 -2.07
C VAL A 551 9.56 -20.82 -0.81
N ASP A 552 10.76 -21.11 -0.30
CA ASP A 552 10.95 -21.86 0.95
C ASP A 552 10.61 -21.00 2.18
N GLY A 553 10.62 -21.61 3.37
CA GLY A 553 10.35 -20.91 4.64
C GLY A 553 11.37 -19.84 5.03
N ARG A 554 12.48 -19.69 4.28
CA ARG A 554 13.44 -18.59 4.42
C ARG A 554 13.24 -17.51 3.36
N GLY A 555 12.21 -17.64 2.51
CA GLY A 555 11.92 -16.73 1.41
C GLY A 555 12.77 -16.94 0.17
N GLU A 556 13.55 -18.03 0.07
CA GLU A 556 14.38 -18.33 -1.10
C GLU A 556 13.59 -19.12 -2.15
N SER A 557 13.71 -18.77 -3.43
CA SER A 557 13.06 -19.47 -4.54
C SER A 557 13.40 -20.97 -4.53
N TRP A 558 12.41 -21.82 -4.76
CA TRP A 558 12.64 -23.26 -4.95
C TRP A 558 13.40 -23.61 -6.23
N GLU A 559 13.41 -22.71 -7.22
CA GLU A 559 13.99 -22.97 -8.55
C GLU A 559 15.35 -22.28 -8.76
N ALA A 560 15.64 -21.20 -8.02
CA ALA A 560 16.84 -20.39 -8.20
C ALA A 560 17.54 -20.08 -6.87
N GLU A 561 18.78 -20.55 -6.73
CA GLU A 561 19.65 -20.25 -5.59
C GLU A 561 20.05 -18.77 -5.61
N GLY A 562 20.05 -18.14 -4.44
CA GLY A 562 20.42 -16.73 -4.29
C GLY A 562 19.33 -15.74 -4.69
N LEU A 563 18.14 -16.22 -5.07
CA LEU A 563 16.97 -15.39 -5.35
C LEU A 563 15.94 -15.49 -4.21
N TYR A 564 15.68 -14.37 -3.56
CA TYR A 564 14.76 -14.29 -2.43
C TYR A 564 13.58 -13.38 -2.76
N VAL A 565 12.50 -13.52 -1.99
CA VAL A 565 11.36 -12.60 -2.00
C VAL A 565 11.24 -11.97 -0.61
N CYS A 566 11.00 -10.66 -0.54
CA CYS A 566 10.90 -9.88 0.70
C CYS A 566 9.77 -8.85 0.61
N ASP A 567 8.55 -9.27 0.30
CA ASP A 567 7.38 -8.39 0.29
C ASP A 567 6.09 -9.13 0.68
N GLY A 568 4.93 -8.47 0.56
CA GLY A 568 3.63 -9.05 0.91
C GLY A 568 3.23 -10.30 0.12
N SER A 569 3.85 -10.58 -1.02
CA SER A 569 3.63 -11.82 -1.78
C SER A 569 4.02 -13.07 -0.99
N LEU A 570 4.92 -12.96 0.00
CA LEU A 570 5.37 -14.08 0.83
C LEU A 570 4.31 -14.64 1.78
N LEU A 571 3.33 -13.83 2.17
CA LEU A 571 2.45 -14.17 3.28
C LEU A 571 1.58 -15.39 2.93
N PRO A 572 1.46 -16.41 3.80
CA PRO A 572 0.73 -17.64 3.48
C PRO A 572 -0.75 -17.42 3.20
N THR A 573 -1.40 -16.59 4.03
CA THR A 573 -2.82 -16.24 3.96
C THR A 573 -3.02 -14.75 4.24
N ALA A 574 -4.27 -14.29 4.12
CA ALA A 574 -4.69 -12.99 4.61
C ALA A 574 -4.39 -12.81 6.12
N VAL A 575 -3.93 -11.62 6.53
CA VAL A 575 -3.59 -11.31 7.94
C VAL A 575 -4.82 -10.90 8.76
N GLY A 576 -5.87 -10.38 8.12
CA GLY A 576 -7.07 -9.85 8.80
C GLY A 576 -6.89 -8.49 9.49
N VAL A 577 -5.71 -7.88 9.37
CA VAL A 577 -5.40 -6.50 9.80
C VAL A 577 -4.47 -5.85 8.77
N ASN A 578 -4.16 -4.56 8.92
CA ASN A 578 -3.25 -3.85 8.02
C ASN A 578 -1.88 -4.55 7.95
N PRO A 579 -1.40 -4.95 6.75
CA PRO A 579 -0.30 -5.91 6.64
C PRO A 579 1.10 -5.29 6.77
N MET A 580 1.23 -3.96 6.88
CA MET A 580 2.54 -3.29 6.85
C MET A 580 3.52 -3.85 7.87
N ILE A 581 3.11 -3.96 9.15
CA ILE A 581 3.97 -4.48 10.22
C ILE A 581 4.34 -5.93 9.97
N THR A 582 3.38 -6.76 9.55
CA THR A 582 3.61 -8.17 9.18
C THR A 582 4.63 -8.29 8.05
N ILE A 583 4.47 -7.51 6.96
CA ILE A 583 5.38 -7.54 5.81
C ILE A 583 6.80 -7.14 6.22
N GLN A 584 6.93 -6.03 6.94
CA GLN A 584 8.24 -5.54 7.40
C GLN A 584 8.92 -6.53 8.35
N SER A 585 8.17 -7.15 9.27
CA SER A 585 8.70 -8.11 10.25
C SER A 585 9.15 -9.42 9.58
N THR A 586 8.38 -9.91 8.59
CA THR A 586 8.77 -11.06 7.78
C THR A 586 10.03 -10.75 6.96
N ALA A 587 10.09 -9.58 6.31
CA ALA A 587 11.27 -9.16 5.56
C ALA A 587 12.50 -8.99 6.45
N TYR A 588 12.33 -8.47 7.68
CA TYR A 588 13.41 -8.36 8.67
C TYR A 588 14.01 -9.72 9.01
N CYS A 589 13.17 -10.72 9.26
CA CYS A 589 13.61 -12.09 9.57
C CYS A 589 14.32 -12.75 8.38
N VAL A 590 13.74 -12.66 7.18
CA VAL A 590 14.34 -13.19 5.95
C VAL A 590 15.71 -12.57 5.71
N SER A 591 15.81 -11.24 5.84
CA SER A 591 17.05 -10.49 5.60
C SER A 591 18.14 -10.81 6.61
N LYS A 592 17.79 -11.07 7.88
CA LYS A 592 18.74 -11.59 8.86
C LYS A 592 19.28 -12.96 8.47
N GLY A 593 18.41 -13.88 8.04
CA GLY A 593 18.83 -15.20 7.56
C GLY A 593 19.74 -15.13 6.32
N ILE A 594 19.49 -14.17 5.42
CA ILE A 594 20.36 -13.90 4.27
C ILE A 594 21.74 -13.41 4.74
N ALA A 595 21.79 -12.44 5.65
CA ALA A 595 23.03 -11.91 6.21
C ALA A 595 23.87 -13.01 6.89
N GLU A 596 23.25 -13.87 7.69
CA GLU A 596 23.90 -15.01 8.34
C GLU A 596 24.47 -16.01 7.32
N SER A 597 23.70 -16.30 6.27
CA SER A 597 24.12 -17.20 5.18
C SER A 597 25.32 -16.64 4.42
N LEU A 598 25.33 -15.33 4.14
CA LEU A 598 26.45 -14.65 3.49
C LEU A 598 27.70 -14.60 4.37
N ALA A 599 27.55 -14.40 5.68
CA ALA A 599 28.65 -14.46 6.64
C ALA A 599 29.26 -15.87 6.70
N ALA A 600 28.44 -16.91 6.80
CA ALA A 600 28.90 -18.30 6.82
C ALA A 600 29.64 -18.71 5.53
N ALA A 601 29.22 -18.17 4.37
CA ALA A 601 29.89 -18.41 3.10
C ALA A 601 31.28 -17.73 3.01
N ARG A 602 31.49 -16.60 3.70
CA ARG A 602 32.80 -15.93 3.78
C ARG A 602 33.81 -16.73 4.60
N VAL A 603 33.38 -17.34 5.71
CA VAL A 603 34.25 -18.16 6.59
C VAL A 603 34.71 -19.45 5.93
N LYS A 604 33.95 -19.99 4.96
CA LYS A 604 34.25 -21.24 4.25
C LYS A 604 35.17 -21.10 3.03
N LYS A 605 35.58 -19.88 2.65
CA LYS A 605 36.60 -19.68 1.60
C LYS A 605 37.98 -19.60 2.29
N PRO A 606 38.86 -20.60 2.11
CA PRO A 606 40.21 -20.57 2.65
C PRO A 606 41.05 -19.45 2.01
#